data_AF-A0A2F0AJN3-F1
#
_entry.id   AF-A0A2F0AJN3-F1
#
_cell.length_a   1.000
_cell.length_b   1.000
_cell.length_c   1.000
_cell.angle_alpha   90.00
_cell.angle_beta   90.00
_cell.angle_gamma   90.00
#
_symmetry.space_group_name_H-M   'P 1'
#
loop_
_entity.id
_entity.type
_entity.pdbx_description
1 polymer ?
#
loop_
_entity_poly.entity_id
_entity_poly.type
_entity_poly.pdbx_seq_one_letter_code
_entity_poly.pdbx_strand_id
1 'polypeptide(L)'
;MLNKKRLENLSLIKKKKLLGQKEEITTLDNEFEKNKSNKEKLKKILKNTSIENTELAWNMKEKSEYKLKLIEQIYISENREKFLSIEMKRAKNNLGKLIKEKEIVDEKIKLITQLEKNNKENQFINSMPPQKNN
;
A
#
# COMPACT_ATOMS: atom_id res chain seq x y z
N MET A 1 22.76 -0.83 27.63
CA MET A 1 22.89 -1.60 26.37
C MET A 1 21.49 -1.77 25.79
N LEU A 2 21.21 -1.29 24.56
CA LEU A 2 19.91 -1.55 23.93
C LEU A 2 19.75 -3.06 23.77
N ASN A 3 18.69 -3.62 24.34
CA ASN A 3 18.48 -5.06 24.33
C ASN A 3 18.19 -5.52 22.88
N LYS A 4 19.15 -6.25 22.28
CA LYS A 4 19.07 -6.80 20.91
C LYS A 4 17.74 -7.52 20.64
N LYS A 5 17.28 -8.33 21.59
CA LYS A 5 15.99 -9.04 21.53
C LYS A 5 14.79 -8.07 21.37
N ARG A 6 14.84 -6.91 22.04
CA ARG A 6 13.77 -5.88 21.89
C ARG A 6 13.78 -5.26 20.50
N LEU A 7 14.96 -5.05 19.91
CA LEU A 7 15.08 -4.53 18.54
C LEU A 7 14.64 -5.56 17.50
N GLU A 8 14.99 -6.83 17.66
CA GLU A 8 14.53 -7.92 16.80
C GLU A 8 13.00 -8.03 16.82
N ASN A 9 12.39 -7.99 18.01
CA ASN A 9 10.94 -7.94 18.14
C ASN A 9 10.33 -6.71 17.44
N LEU A 10 10.96 -5.54 17.58
CA LEU A 10 10.51 -4.33 16.89
C LEU A 10 10.61 -4.46 15.37
N SER A 11 11.68 -5.06 14.84
CA SER A 11 11.84 -5.32 13.40
C SER A 11 10.72 -6.25 12.88
N LEU A 12 10.36 -7.28 13.66
CA LEU A 12 9.26 -8.18 13.33
C LEU A 12 7.91 -7.44 13.28
N ILE A 13 7.62 -6.59 14.28
CA ILE A 13 6.41 -5.77 14.31
C ILE A 13 6.36 -4.84 13.08
N LYS A 14 7.48 -4.20 12.73
CA LYS A 14 7.56 -3.33 11.55
C LYS A 14 7.36 -4.12 10.24
N LYS A 15 7.91 -5.34 10.14
CA LYS A 15 7.66 -6.25 9.01
C LYS A 15 6.17 -6.57 8.85
N LYS A 16 5.47 -6.87 9.95
CA LYS A 16 4.02 -7.11 9.93
C LYS A 16 3.23 -5.88 9.47
N LYS A 17 3.60 -4.68 9.96
CA LYS A 17 2.98 -3.42 9.51
C LYS A 17 3.20 -3.15 8.02
N LEU A 18 4.39 -3.43 7.51
CA LEU A 18 4.69 -3.31 6.07
C LEU A 18 3.84 -4.24 5.22
N LEU A 19 3.61 -5.48 5.67
CA LEU A 19 2.74 -6.42 4.97
C LEU A 19 1.31 -5.89 4.90
N GLY A 20 0.76 -5.44 6.02
CA GLY A 20 -0.59 -4.84 6.04
C GLY A 20 -0.70 -3.61 5.13
N GLN A 21 0.32 -2.75 5.11
CA GLN A 21 0.33 -1.59 4.21
C GLN A 21 0.39 -1.98 2.72
N LYS A 22 1.08 -3.08 2.39
CA LYS A 22 1.11 -3.62 1.01
C LYS A 22 -0.25 -4.20 0.61
N GLU A 23 -0.88 -4.96 1.50
CA GLU A 23 -2.22 -5.51 1.28
C GLU A 23 -3.27 -4.40 1.06
N GLU A 24 -3.18 -3.31 1.83
CA GLU A 24 -4.02 -2.12 1.66
C GLU A 24 -3.84 -1.50 0.27
N ILE A 25 -2.59 -1.30 -0.17
CA ILE A 25 -2.30 -0.74 -1.50
C ILE A 25 -2.87 -1.65 -2.60
N THR A 26 -2.65 -2.96 -2.50
CA THR A 26 -3.20 -3.92 -3.47
C THR A 26 -4.73 -3.87 -3.51
N THR A 27 -5.37 -3.73 -2.35
CA THR A 27 -6.83 -3.63 -2.26
C THR A 27 -7.34 -2.35 -2.93
N LEU A 28 -6.71 -1.21 -2.66
CA LEU A 28 -7.04 0.07 -3.29
C LEU A 28 -6.88 0.03 -4.81
N ASP A 29 -5.81 -0.58 -5.30
CA ASP A 29 -5.53 -0.72 -6.74
C ASP A 29 -6.57 -1.60 -7.44
N ASN A 30 -6.92 -2.74 -6.84
CA ASN A 30 -7.98 -3.61 -7.33
C ASN A 30 -9.35 -2.90 -7.37
N GLU A 31 -9.69 -2.13 -6.35
CA GLU A 31 -10.94 -1.37 -6.30
C GLU A 31 -10.96 -0.23 -7.33
N PHE A 32 -9.81 0.39 -7.59
CA PHE A 32 -9.67 1.41 -8.63
C PHE A 32 -9.95 0.83 -10.01
N GLU A 33 -9.30 -0.29 -10.36
CA GLU A 33 -9.49 -0.94 -11.67
C GLU A 33 -10.91 -1.48 -11.86
N LYS A 34 -11.52 -2.06 -10.82
CA LYS A 34 -12.94 -2.44 -10.86
C LYS A 34 -13.85 -1.25 -11.12
N ASN A 35 -13.65 -0.15 -10.39
CA ASN A 35 -14.48 1.05 -10.53
C ASN A 35 -14.33 1.66 -11.94
N LYS A 36 -13.11 1.72 -12.48
CA LYS A 36 -12.83 2.17 -13.84
C LYS A 36 -13.53 1.30 -14.88
N SER A 37 -13.45 -0.02 -14.75
CA SER A 37 -14.15 -0.96 -15.63
C SER A 37 -15.67 -0.76 -15.60
N ASN A 38 -16.25 -0.61 -14.40
CA ASN A 38 -17.68 -0.36 -14.24
C ASN A 38 -18.11 0.97 -14.85
N LYS A 39 -17.34 2.04 -14.64
CA LYS A 39 -17.60 3.35 -15.24
C LYS A 39 -17.64 3.27 -16.77
N GLU A 40 -16.68 2.56 -17.38
CA GLU A 40 -16.65 2.40 -18.84
C GLU A 40 -17.82 1.56 -19.36
N LYS A 41 -18.28 0.55 -18.60
CA LYS A 41 -19.53 -0.17 -18.92
C LYS A 41 -20.75 0.76 -18.88
N LEU A 42 -20.87 1.59 -17.84
CA LEU A 42 -21.97 2.56 -17.72
C LEU A 42 -21.98 3.57 -18.88
N LYS A 43 -20.80 4.08 -19.28
CA LYS A 43 -20.67 4.97 -20.45
C LYS A 43 -21.11 4.29 -21.75
N LYS A 44 -20.76 3.01 -21.95
CA LYS A 44 -21.23 2.23 -23.12
C LYS A 44 -22.75 2.09 -23.13
N ILE A 45 -23.36 1.78 -21.98
CA ILE A 45 -24.83 1.69 -21.85
C ILE A 45 -25.48 3.04 -22.15
N LEU A 46 -24.94 4.14 -21.60
CA LEU A 46 -25.45 5.49 -21.85
C LEU A 46 -25.36 5.88 -23.35
N LYS A 47 -24.29 5.48 -24.03
CA LYS A 47 -24.17 5.69 -25.48
C LYS A 47 -25.23 4.92 -26.25
N ASN A 48 -25.45 3.65 -25.91
CA ASN A 48 -26.44 2.80 -26.58
C ASN A 48 -27.88 3.28 -26.36
N THR A 49 -28.21 3.78 -25.16
CA THR A 49 -29.54 4.37 -24.88
C THR A 49 -29.83 5.65 -25.66
N SER A 50 -28.86 6.22 -26.37
CA SER A 50 -29.08 7.38 -27.24
C SER A 50 -29.53 7.00 -28.65
N ILE A 51 -29.43 5.71 -29.02
CA ILE A 51 -29.76 5.17 -30.33
C ILE A 51 -31.15 4.54 -30.24
N GLU A 52 -32.22 5.28 -30.56
CA GLU A 52 -33.52 4.74 -31.04
C GLU A 52 -34.57 5.86 -31.18
N ASN A 53 -35.31 5.82 -32.30
CA ASN A 53 -36.50 6.62 -32.58
C ASN A 53 -37.65 6.15 -31.66
N THR A 54 -38.05 6.99 -30.70
CA THR A 54 -39.12 6.64 -29.75
C THR A 54 -40.44 7.31 -30.16
N GLU A 55 -41.52 6.56 -30.36
CA GLU A 55 -42.80 7.06 -30.89
C GLU A 55 -43.82 7.52 -29.83
N LEU A 56 -43.62 7.21 -28.54
CA LEU A 56 -44.56 7.52 -27.45
C LEU A 56 -43.92 8.37 -26.34
N ALA A 57 -44.65 9.37 -25.81
CA ALA A 57 -44.18 10.28 -24.76
C ALA A 57 -43.84 9.57 -23.43
N TRP A 58 -44.57 8.51 -23.06
CA TRP A 58 -44.27 7.70 -21.87
C TRP A 58 -42.88 7.05 -21.95
N ASN A 59 -42.57 6.44 -23.10
CA ASN A 59 -41.28 5.81 -23.35
C ASN A 59 -40.14 6.84 -23.38
N MET A 60 -40.42 8.10 -23.75
CA MET A 60 -39.45 9.19 -23.66
C MET A 60 -39.12 9.54 -22.19
N LYS A 61 -40.13 9.60 -21.32
CA LYS A 61 -39.94 9.92 -19.89
C LYS A 61 -39.10 8.85 -19.19
N GLU A 62 -39.45 7.58 -19.33
CA GLU A 62 -38.70 6.47 -18.71
C GLU A 62 -37.25 6.40 -19.23
N LYS A 63 -37.04 6.60 -20.54
CA LYS A 63 -35.70 6.66 -21.14
C LYS A 63 -34.89 7.83 -20.60
N SER A 64 -35.51 8.99 -20.38
CA SER A 64 -34.86 10.16 -19.78
C SER A 64 -34.47 9.91 -18.32
N GLU A 65 -35.37 9.35 -17.51
CA GLU A 65 -35.09 9.00 -16.11
C GLU A 65 -33.97 7.96 -16.00
N TYR A 66 -33.96 6.95 -16.88
CA TYR A 66 -32.88 5.97 -16.94
C TYR A 66 -31.54 6.60 -17.29
N LYS A 67 -31.51 7.51 -18.29
CA LYS A 67 -30.30 8.26 -18.66
C LYS A 67 -29.77 9.10 -17.50
N LEU A 68 -30.66 9.80 -16.78
CA LEU A 68 -30.27 10.60 -15.60
C LEU A 68 -29.59 9.72 -14.55
N LYS A 69 -30.18 8.56 -14.23
CA LYS A 69 -29.58 7.59 -13.29
C LYS A 69 -28.21 7.10 -13.76
N LEU A 70 -28.03 6.83 -15.06
CA LEU A 70 -26.73 6.44 -15.60
C LEU A 70 -25.68 7.56 -15.45
N ILE A 71 -26.05 8.81 -15.74
CA ILE A 71 -25.17 9.97 -15.59
C ILE A 71 -24.77 10.15 -14.12
N GLU A 72 -25.72 10.04 -13.19
CA GLU A 72 -25.46 10.11 -11.76
C GLU A 72 -24.48 9.02 -11.31
N GLN A 73 -24.68 7.78 -11.74
CA GLN A 73 -23.77 6.67 -11.39
C GLN A 73 -22.37 6.87 -11.98
N ILE A 74 -22.26 7.38 -13.21
CA ILE A 74 -20.96 7.73 -13.82
C ILE A 74 -20.25 8.80 -12.98
N TYR A 75 -20.97 9.85 -12.58
CA TYR A 75 -20.43 10.92 -11.73
C TYR A 75 -19.95 10.39 -10.37
N ILE A 76 -20.73 9.52 -9.74
CA ILE A 76 -20.34 8.83 -8.49
C ILE A 76 -19.06 8.02 -8.71
N SER A 77 -18.97 7.27 -9.81
CA SER A 77 -17.77 6.51 -10.16
C SER A 77 -16.54 7.41 -10.36
N GLU A 78 -16.68 8.57 -11.01
CA GLU A 78 -15.58 9.54 -11.18
C GLU A 78 -15.09 10.10 -9.84
N ASN A 79 -16.00 10.42 -8.93
CA ASN A 79 -15.65 10.85 -7.59
C ASN A 79 -14.94 9.75 -6.79
N ARG A 80 -15.38 8.49 -6.95
CA ARG A 80 -14.72 7.34 -6.34
C ARG A 80 -13.30 7.13 -6.87
N GLU A 81 -13.04 7.35 -8.16
CA GLU A 81 -11.67 7.31 -8.71
C GLU A 81 -10.77 8.37 -8.08
N LYS A 82 -11.27 9.60 -7.93
CA LYS A 82 -10.53 10.70 -7.27
C LYS A 82 -10.20 10.33 -5.82
N PHE A 83 -11.19 9.84 -5.08
CA PHE A 83 -11.01 9.39 -3.69
C PHE A 83 -9.95 8.27 -3.60
N LEU A 84 -10.08 7.20 -4.39
CA LEU A 84 -9.15 6.08 -4.39
C LEU A 84 -7.73 6.51 -4.77
N SER A 85 -7.58 7.46 -5.71
CA SER A 85 -6.27 8.01 -6.09
C SER A 85 -5.58 8.75 -4.94
N ILE A 86 -6.34 9.51 -4.14
CA ILE A 86 -5.84 10.21 -2.96
C ILE A 86 -5.41 9.20 -1.89
N GLU A 87 -6.25 8.21 -1.61
CA GLU A 87 -5.95 7.16 -0.62
C GLU A 87 -4.72 6.34 -1.03
N MET A 88 -4.60 5.98 -2.31
CA MET A 88 -3.43 5.26 -2.80
C MET A 88 -2.14 6.07 -2.66
N LYS A 89 -2.18 7.39 -2.87
CA LYS A 89 -1.04 8.27 -2.61
C LYS A 89 -0.67 8.29 -1.11
N ARG A 90 -1.67 8.35 -0.22
CA ARG A 90 -1.46 8.30 1.23
C ARG A 90 -0.83 6.97 1.66
N ALA A 91 -1.38 5.85 1.20
CA ALA A 91 -0.90 4.51 1.49
C ALA A 91 0.56 4.30 1.01
N LYS A 92 0.90 4.76 -0.20
CA LYS A 92 2.28 4.72 -0.72
C LYS A 92 3.26 5.56 0.10
N ASN A 93 2.84 6.76 0.53
CA ASN A 93 3.66 7.61 1.40
C ASN A 93 3.90 6.95 2.77
N ASN A 94 2.86 6.32 3.35
CA ASN A 94 2.97 5.58 4.60
C ASN A 94 3.89 4.37 4.47
N LEU A 95 3.81 3.63 3.36
CA LEU A 95 4.72 2.54 3.04
C LEU A 95 6.18 3.01 3.05
N GLY A 96 6.48 4.13 2.37
CA GLY A 96 7.82 4.70 2.35
C GLY A 96 8.36 5.07 3.73
N LYS A 97 7.51 5.63 4.61
CA LYS A 97 7.88 5.91 6.02
C LYS A 97 8.19 4.64 6.78
N LEU A 98 7.32 3.62 6.68
CA LEU A 98 7.51 2.34 7.38
C LEU A 98 8.77 1.60 6.93
N ILE A 99 9.14 1.70 5.64
CA ILE A 99 10.38 1.12 5.11
C ILE A 99 11.59 1.76 5.79
N LYS A 100 11.68 3.10 5.77
CA LYS A 100 12.78 3.84 6.41
C LYS A 100 12.91 3.52 7.89
N GLU A 101 11.79 3.47 8.60
CA GLU A 101 11.79 3.13 10.02
C GLU A 101 12.27 1.69 10.27
N LYS A 102 11.99 0.75 9.38
CA LYS A 102 12.47 -0.63 9.50
C LYS A 102 13.97 -0.69 9.23
N GLU A 103 14.44 -0.02 8.19
CA GLU A 103 15.86 0.05 7.83
C GLU A 103 16.70 0.54 9.01
N ILE A 104 16.28 1.62 9.68
CA ILE A 104 16.97 2.15 10.87
C ILE A 104 17.05 1.10 12.00
N VAL A 105 15.98 0.32 12.21
CA VAL A 105 15.97 -0.73 13.24
C VAL A 105 16.92 -1.87 12.87
N ASP A 106 16.90 -2.30 11.60
CA ASP A 106 17.77 -3.37 11.11
C ASP A 106 19.25 -2.96 11.17
N GLU A 107 19.58 -1.72 10.83
CA GLU A 107 20.93 -1.16 10.95
C GLU A 107 21.43 -1.17 12.40
N LYS A 108 20.56 -0.79 13.36
CA LYS A 108 20.90 -0.88 14.79
C LYS A 108 21.17 -2.32 15.23
N ILE A 109 20.37 -3.28 14.76
CA ILE A 109 20.60 -4.71 15.04
C ILE A 109 21.94 -5.16 14.47
N LYS A 110 22.27 -4.78 13.23
CA LYS A 110 23.56 -5.09 12.59
C LYS A 110 24.73 -4.52 13.39
N LEU A 111 24.65 -3.25 13.77
CA LEU A 111 25.70 -2.58 14.56
C LEU A 111 25.92 -3.29 15.90
N ILE A 112 24.85 -3.58 16.64
CA ILE A 112 24.94 -4.29 17.93
C ILE A 112 25.57 -5.67 17.73
N THR A 113 25.16 -6.40 16.69
CA THR A 113 25.71 -7.72 16.39
C THR A 113 27.21 -7.66 16.08
N GLN A 114 27.66 -6.62 15.36
CA GLN A 114 29.07 -6.40 15.08
C GLN A 114 29.86 -6.07 16.36
N LEU A 115 29.32 -5.22 17.23
CA LEU A 115 29.95 -4.89 18.52
C LEU A 115 30.06 -6.12 19.42
N GLU A 116 29.03 -6.96 19.49
CA GLU A 116 29.06 -8.23 20.22
C GLU A 116 30.14 -9.17 19.67
N LYS A 117 30.32 -9.23 18.35
CA LYS A 117 31.36 -10.03 17.71
C LYS A 117 32.76 -9.51 18.04
N ASN A 118 33.00 -8.21 17.85
CA ASN A 118 34.28 -7.57 18.15
C ASN A 118 34.66 -7.73 19.63
N ASN A 119 33.70 -7.62 20.55
CA ASN A 119 33.95 -7.81 21.97
C ASN A 119 34.37 -9.26 22.29
N LYS A 120 33.74 -10.26 21.65
CA LYS A 120 34.14 -11.67 21.81
C LYS A 120 35.52 -11.94 21.24
N GLU A 121 35.84 -11.38 20.08
CA GLU A 121 37.17 -11.49 19.46
C GLU A 121 38.26 -10.87 20.34
N ASN A 122 38.02 -9.67 20.87
CA ASN A 122 38.95 -9.01 21.80
C ASN A 122 39.14 -9.81 23.09
N GLN A 123 38.06 -10.35 23.67
CA GLN A 123 38.16 -11.24 24.84
C GLN A 123 38.98 -12.49 24.53
N PHE A 124 38.79 -13.09 23.36
CA PHE A 124 39.55 -14.25 22.92
C PHE A 124 41.04 -13.92 22.75
N ILE A 125 41.38 -12.82 22.07
CA ILE A 125 42.77 -12.36 21.90
C ILE A 125 43.42 -12.08 23.26
N ASN A 126 42.73 -11.37 24.14
CA ASN A 126 43.24 -11.04 25.49
C ASN A 126 43.38 -12.27 26.39
N SER A 127 42.66 -13.35 26.11
CA SER A 127 42.78 -14.62 26.82
C SER A 127 43.92 -15.51 26.32
N MET A 128 44.53 -15.17 25.17
CA MET A 128 45.68 -15.91 24.67
C MET A 128 46.95 -15.55 25.45
N PRO A 129 47.82 -16.53 25.72
CA PRO A 129 49.14 -16.25 26.28
C PRO A 129 49.93 -15.34 25.31
N PRO A 130 50.76 -14.41 25.85
CA PRO A 130 51.56 -13.53 25.01
C PRO A 130 52.45 -14.34 24.06
N GLN A 131 52.57 -13.87 22.82
CA GLN A 131 53.44 -14.52 21.84
C GLN A 131 54.87 -14.56 22.40
N LYS A 132 55.48 -15.76 22.40
CA LYS A 132 56.88 -15.92 22.78
C LYS A 132 57.73 -15.12 21.79
N ASN A 133 58.37 -14.06 22.27
CA ASN A 133 59.39 -13.35 21.53
C ASN A 133 60.54 -14.34 21.27
N ASN A 134 60.88 -14.55 19.99
CA ASN A 134 62.16 -15.15 19.58
C ASN A 134 63.25 -14.10 19.59
#